data_AF-A0A4S2M9F8-F1
#
_entry.id   AF-A0A4S2M9F8-F1
#
_cell.length_a   1.000
_cell.length_b   1.000
_cell.length_c   1.000
_cell.angle_alpha   90.00
_cell.angle_beta   90.00
_cell.angle_gamma   90.00
#
_symmetry.space_group_name_H-M   'P 1'
#
loop_
_entity.id
_entity.type
_entity.pdbx_description
1 polymer ?
#
loop_
_entity_poly.entity_id
_entity_poly.type
_entity_poly.pdbx_seq_one_letter_code
_entity_poly.pdbx_strand_id
1 'polypeptide(L)'
;MPKKKGKSTKGRRVDDEVDPLETASIVSIASDGSETFTHSSTDVEDVAVIQSVVERVNVASESLMEKRPEVRIKGLTYLLDAFRMHYLCLDESWNYSDTFFSGIENVLKRGKAQDQTLAAECLAVFALQFDSQNIVECYARFLPVLDTALRDVTAPCAFRAACSVALAVFQFLTGHCEFVAPKDLMKSLESVFRGSCLKGDGKAPVLDPLVSAFHVSALRSWGLLYTLLASYDAGPVGTALLPVVISLLQCTNVDMRIMAGEIAALIYERIRAEVDERFKGPYYTDLVRLLNELATDGTKSRSKVDRKRQRQSFRELVDTVTHLGTVETTVNFGSEVLVLASCTDHFYYDLLCCLLKGGMTRHLQENFQVRDLFDLGLPVIVSHSPFDRRALRDQRRLANLFACKLRTQKRGSHRDRRSNVVHQGDY
;
A
#
# COMPACT_ATOMS: atom_id res chain seq x y z
N MET A 1 0.68 -22.22 -63.29
CA MET A 1 0.00 -21.25 -62.39
C MET A 1 -0.86 -22.01 -61.38
N PRO A 2 -0.47 -21.96 -60.09
CA PRO A 2 -1.45 -21.97 -59.01
C PRO A 2 -1.19 -20.87 -57.95
N LYS A 3 -2.25 -20.58 -57.19
CA LYS A 3 -2.45 -19.47 -56.24
C LYS A 3 -1.42 -19.45 -55.09
N LYS A 4 -0.81 -18.27 -54.84
CA LYS A 4 -0.03 -17.95 -53.63
C LYS A 4 -0.99 -17.68 -52.45
N LYS A 5 -0.79 -18.40 -51.33
CA LYS A 5 -1.35 -18.07 -50.01
C LYS A 5 -0.56 -16.90 -49.41
N GLY A 6 -1.22 -15.78 -49.13
CA GLY A 6 -0.68 -14.70 -48.30
C GLY A 6 -0.80 -15.07 -46.82
N LYS A 7 0.32 -15.06 -46.10
CA LYS A 7 0.40 -15.27 -44.65
C LYS A 7 0.45 -13.88 -44.01
N SER A 8 -0.65 -13.43 -43.38
CA SER A 8 -0.67 -12.17 -42.64
C SER A 8 -0.06 -12.37 -41.25
N THR A 9 1.11 -11.81 -41.01
CA THR A 9 1.74 -11.69 -39.70
C THR A 9 1.02 -10.58 -38.92
N LYS A 10 0.18 -10.96 -37.96
CA LYS A 10 -0.44 -10.02 -37.02
C LYS A 10 0.56 -9.79 -35.88
N GLY A 11 1.22 -8.64 -35.89
CA GLY A 11 2.09 -8.18 -34.82
C GLY A 11 1.30 -8.05 -33.51
N ARG A 12 1.79 -8.71 -32.47
CA ARG A 12 1.30 -8.60 -31.10
C ARG A 12 1.91 -7.31 -30.52
N ARG A 13 1.08 -6.29 -30.30
CA ARG A 13 1.43 -5.16 -29.43
C ARG A 13 1.60 -5.71 -28.02
N VAL A 14 2.73 -5.41 -27.41
CA VAL A 14 3.01 -5.64 -25.99
C VAL A 14 2.54 -4.36 -25.30
N ASP A 15 1.36 -4.41 -24.69
CA ASP A 15 0.95 -3.43 -23.67
C ASP A 15 1.39 -4.03 -22.34
N ASP A 16 2.49 -3.51 -21.78
CA ASP A 16 2.92 -3.77 -20.42
C ASP A 16 2.12 -2.85 -19.48
N GLU A 17 0.86 -3.21 -19.20
CA GLU A 17 0.18 -2.81 -17.97
C GLU A 17 0.25 -4.00 -17.00
N VAL A 18 1.20 -3.93 -16.07
CA VAL A 18 1.30 -4.88 -14.96
C VAL A 18 0.13 -4.61 -14.01
N ASP A 19 -0.76 -5.59 -13.86
CA ASP A 19 -1.90 -5.56 -12.94
C ASP A 19 -1.39 -5.46 -11.48
N PRO A 20 -1.78 -4.43 -10.70
CA PRO A 20 -1.38 -4.30 -9.30
C PRO A 20 -1.85 -5.45 -8.40
N LEU A 21 -2.80 -6.27 -8.86
CA LEU A 21 -3.27 -7.45 -8.13
C LEU A 21 -2.40 -8.70 -8.32
N GLU A 22 -1.49 -8.76 -9.29
CA GLU A 22 -0.59 -9.92 -9.42
C GLU A 22 0.63 -9.87 -8.49
N THR A 23 0.96 -8.70 -7.93
CA THR A 23 2.06 -8.54 -6.95
C THR A 23 1.65 -8.81 -5.50
N ALA A 24 0.36 -9.07 -5.23
CA ALA A 24 -0.12 -9.48 -3.92
C ALA A 24 -0.78 -10.86 -4.02
N SER A 25 -0.06 -11.91 -3.65
CA SER A 25 -0.66 -13.23 -3.41
C SER A 25 -1.54 -13.16 -2.15
N ILE A 26 -2.74 -12.59 -2.28
CA ILE A 26 -3.78 -12.63 -1.25
C ILE A 26 -4.38 -14.04 -1.29
N VAL A 27 -3.91 -14.90 -0.39
CA VAL A 27 -4.40 -16.28 -0.29
C VAL A 27 -5.71 -16.26 0.50
N SER A 28 -6.85 -16.30 -0.19
CA SER A 28 -8.08 -16.80 0.43
C SER A 28 -7.84 -18.26 0.87
N ILE A 29 -8.45 -18.70 1.99
CA ILE A 29 -8.34 -20.01 2.68
C ILE A 29 -8.53 -21.29 1.81
N ALA A 30 -8.60 -21.20 0.49
CA ALA A 30 -8.58 -22.34 -0.40
C ALA A 30 -7.85 -22.05 -1.74
N SER A 31 -6.51 -22.06 -1.75
CA SER A 31 -5.78 -22.36 -2.98
C SER A 31 -4.37 -22.92 -2.72
N ASP A 32 -3.98 -23.92 -3.52
CA ASP A 32 -2.70 -24.63 -3.48
C ASP A 32 -1.51 -23.68 -3.62
N GLY A 33 -0.61 -23.71 -2.63
CA GLY A 33 0.68 -23.04 -2.71
C GLY A 33 1.66 -23.82 -3.59
N SER A 34 1.84 -23.39 -4.83
CA SER A 34 3.07 -23.63 -5.57
C SER A 34 4.01 -22.45 -5.31
N GLU A 35 4.91 -22.60 -4.36
CA GLU A 35 5.94 -21.59 -4.09
C GLU A 35 7.19 -21.90 -4.92
N THR A 36 7.58 -20.97 -5.78
CA THR A 36 8.96 -20.86 -6.24
C THR A 36 9.71 -20.18 -5.10
N PHE A 37 10.50 -20.94 -4.34
CA PHE A 37 11.25 -20.41 -3.21
C PHE A 37 12.27 -19.37 -3.70
N THR A 38 12.08 -18.11 -3.28
CA THR A 38 13.14 -17.11 -3.32
C THR A 38 14.15 -17.45 -2.24
N HIS A 39 15.40 -17.68 -2.65
CA HIS A 39 16.52 -17.92 -1.76
C HIS A 39 16.73 -16.68 -0.86
N SER A 40 16.47 -16.80 0.45
CA SER A 40 17.02 -15.89 1.46
C SER A 40 18.24 -16.57 2.06
N SER A 41 19.38 -16.36 1.41
CA SER A 41 20.68 -16.87 1.84
C SER A 41 21.44 -15.73 2.48
N THR A 42 21.49 -15.64 3.81
CA THR A 42 22.60 -14.94 4.47
C THR A 42 23.90 -15.73 4.25
N ASP A 43 24.31 -15.84 2.99
CA ASP A 43 25.61 -16.33 2.52
C ASP A 43 26.53 -15.12 2.37
N VAL A 44 27.85 -15.35 2.37
CA VAL A 44 28.88 -14.32 2.10
C VAL A 44 28.62 -13.58 0.78
N GLU A 45 27.90 -14.21 -0.16
CA GLU A 45 27.44 -13.63 -1.42
C GLU A 45 26.42 -12.49 -1.22
N ASP A 46 25.48 -12.59 -0.28
CA ASP A 46 24.48 -11.54 -0.03
C ASP A 46 25.12 -10.29 0.58
N VAL A 47 26.12 -10.45 1.45
CA VAL A 47 26.88 -9.32 2.01
C VAL A 47 27.65 -8.57 0.91
N ALA A 48 28.30 -9.30 0.00
CA ALA A 48 29.01 -8.69 -1.14
C ALA A 48 28.05 -7.98 -2.11
N VAL A 49 26.86 -8.54 -2.34
CA VAL A 49 25.82 -7.91 -3.16
C VAL A 49 25.33 -6.62 -2.51
N ILE A 50 25.03 -6.63 -1.20
CA ILE A 50 24.60 -5.42 -0.48
C ILE A 50 25.69 -4.35 -0.50
N GLN A 51 26.96 -4.72 -0.29
CA GLN A 51 28.07 -3.77 -0.38
C GLN A 51 28.16 -3.12 -1.78
N SER A 52 28.01 -3.90 -2.84
CA SER A 52 27.98 -3.39 -4.22
C SER A 52 26.78 -2.50 -4.51
N VAL A 53 25.62 -2.74 -3.87
CA VAL A 53 24.47 -1.84 -3.93
C VAL A 53 24.77 -0.53 -3.20
N VAL A 54 25.35 -0.57 -2.00
CA VAL A 54 25.74 0.62 -1.24
C VAL A 54 26.73 1.49 -2.00
N GLU A 55 27.75 0.90 -2.64
CA GLU A 55 28.68 1.66 -3.50
C GLU A 55 27.99 2.40 -4.64
N ARG A 56 27.00 1.75 -5.28
CA ARG A 56 26.21 2.39 -6.34
C ARG A 56 25.24 3.44 -5.79
N VAL A 57 24.69 3.25 -4.59
CA VAL A 57 23.89 4.24 -3.87
C VAL A 57 24.72 5.49 -3.55
N ASN A 58 25.98 5.33 -3.18
CA ASN A 58 26.91 6.43 -2.95
C ASN A 58 27.12 7.25 -4.24
N VAL A 59 27.46 6.58 -5.35
CA VAL A 59 27.62 7.24 -6.67
C VAL A 59 26.32 7.91 -7.14
N ALA A 60 25.18 7.27 -6.93
CA ALA A 60 23.89 7.85 -7.27
C ALA A 60 23.56 9.09 -6.41
N SER A 61 23.99 9.11 -5.15
CA SER A 61 23.84 10.28 -4.25
C SER A 61 24.65 11.48 -4.74
N GLU A 62 25.88 11.26 -5.22
CA GLU A 62 26.70 12.32 -5.85
C GLU A 62 26.03 12.89 -7.10
N SER A 63 25.41 12.03 -7.91
CA SER A 63 24.74 12.45 -9.15
C SER A 63 23.58 13.42 -8.95
N LEU A 64 23.04 13.54 -7.71
CA LEU A 64 22.00 14.51 -7.37
C LEU A 64 22.50 15.96 -7.44
N MET A 65 23.82 16.17 -7.31
CA MET A 65 24.45 17.49 -7.38
C MET A 65 24.71 17.96 -8.81
N GLU A 66 24.46 17.10 -9.80
CA GLU A 66 24.71 17.41 -11.21
C GLU A 66 23.77 18.48 -11.76
N LYS A 67 24.29 19.33 -12.64
CA LYS A 67 23.50 20.43 -13.25
C LYS A 67 22.41 19.90 -14.18
N ARG A 68 22.66 18.77 -14.84
CA ARG A 68 21.77 18.18 -15.86
C ARG A 68 20.63 17.37 -15.21
N PRO A 69 19.34 17.71 -15.46
CA PRO A 69 18.21 16.98 -14.90
C PRO A 69 18.22 15.49 -15.24
N GLU A 70 18.68 15.10 -16.44
CA GLU A 70 18.68 13.71 -16.88
C GLU A 70 19.62 12.84 -16.05
N VAL A 71 20.72 13.42 -15.55
CA VAL A 71 21.67 12.72 -14.67
C VAL A 71 21.06 12.56 -13.28
N ARG A 72 20.47 13.63 -12.74
CA ARG A 72 19.77 13.58 -11.44
C ARG A 72 18.60 12.59 -11.46
N ILE A 73 17.80 12.56 -12.52
CA ILE A 73 16.68 11.62 -12.69
C ILE A 73 17.19 10.19 -12.63
N LYS A 74 18.27 9.85 -13.36
CA LYS A 74 18.86 8.50 -13.31
C LYS A 74 19.35 8.13 -11.91
N GLY A 75 19.99 9.07 -11.21
CA GLY A 75 20.41 8.90 -9.83
C GLY A 75 19.24 8.63 -8.90
N LEU A 76 18.21 9.48 -8.92
CA LEU A 76 17.01 9.35 -8.11
C LEU A 76 16.26 8.05 -8.37
N THR A 77 16.11 7.65 -9.64
CA THR A 77 15.48 6.37 -9.98
C THR A 77 16.26 5.21 -9.38
N TYR A 78 17.60 5.21 -9.50
CA TYR A 78 18.42 4.16 -8.91
C TYR A 78 18.30 4.11 -7.39
N LEU A 79 18.39 5.26 -6.72
CA LEU A 79 18.25 5.36 -5.26
C LEU A 79 16.88 4.84 -4.80
N LEU A 80 15.81 5.28 -5.45
CA LEU A 80 14.46 4.88 -5.14
C LEU A 80 14.27 3.37 -5.33
N ASP A 81 14.76 2.79 -6.43
CA ASP A 81 14.66 1.35 -6.66
C ASP A 81 15.53 0.55 -5.68
N ALA A 82 16.72 1.04 -5.33
CA ALA A 82 17.58 0.40 -4.34
C ALA A 82 16.91 0.37 -2.96
N PHE A 83 16.38 1.50 -2.48
CA PHE A 83 15.70 1.58 -1.19
C PHE A 83 14.35 0.84 -1.17
N ARG A 84 13.72 0.62 -2.32
CA ARG A 84 12.52 -0.22 -2.42
C ARG A 84 12.85 -1.69 -2.32
N MET A 85 13.94 -2.11 -2.95
CA MET A 85 14.28 -3.51 -3.12
C MET A 85 15.14 -4.05 -1.99
N HIS A 86 15.85 -3.20 -1.25
CA HIS A 86 16.84 -3.61 -0.26
C HIS A 86 16.66 -2.84 1.05
N TYR A 87 16.84 -3.53 2.18
CA TYR A 87 17.10 -2.87 3.46
C TYR A 87 18.61 -2.74 3.63
N LEU A 88 19.12 -1.51 3.54
CA LEU A 88 20.56 -1.25 3.48
C LEU A 88 21.19 -0.94 4.84
N CYS A 89 20.38 -0.87 5.91
CA CYS A 89 20.83 -0.53 7.27
C CYS A 89 21.69 0.76 7.29
N LEU A 90 21.24 1.80 6.59
CA LEU A 90 21.97 3.07 6.59
C LEU A 90 21.75 3.75 7.95
N ASP A 91 22.83 4.25 8.55
CA ASP A 91 22.80 4.96 9.83
C ASP A 91 23.64 6.26 9.76
N GLU A 92 23.85 6.92 10.89
CA GLU A 92 24.66 8.15 11.00
C GLU A 92 26.10 7.97 10.48
N SER A 93 26.62 6.74 10.44
CA SER A 93 27.96 6.45 9.94
C SER A 93 28.04 6.41 8.40
N TRP A 94 26.90 6.52 7.71
CA TRP A 94 26.89 6.57 6.26
C TRP A 94 27.49 7.89 5.74
N ASN A 95 28.76 7.84 5.33
CA ASN A 95 29.56 8.98 4.87
C ASN A 95 28.96 9.83 3.73
N TYR A 96 27.89 9.37 3.07
CA TYR A 96 27.23 10.09 1.98
C TYR A 96 25.90 10.74 2.40
N SER A 97 25.51 10.64 3.68
CA SER A 97 24.26 11.21 4.21
C SER A 97 24.10 12.69 3.87
N ASP A 98 25.11 13.51 4.17
CA ASP A 98 25.09 14.96 3.87
C ASP A 98 24.99 15.25 2.36
N THR A 99 25.72 14.49 1.54
CA THR A 99 25.69 14.61 0.08
C THR A 99 24.30 14.26 -0.45
N PHE A 100 23.73 13.16 0.02
CA PHE A 100 22.40 12.70 -0.34
C PHE A 100 21.34 13.73 0.05
N PHE A 101 21.31 14.16 1.32
CA PHE A 101 20.30 15.10 1.79
C PHE A 101 20.42 16.47 1.12
N SER A 102 21.64 16.98 0.94
CA SER A 102 21.87 18.24 0.24
C SER A 102 21.49 18.15 -1.24
N GLY A 103 21.77 17.01 -1.88
CA GLY A 103 21.32 16.72 -3.24
C GLY A 103 19.80 16.74 -3.36
N ILE A 104 19.11 15.97 -2.52
CA ILE A 104 17.64 15.93 -2.46
C ILE A 104 17.07 17.32 -2.22
N GLU A 105 17.59 18.07 -1.25
CA GLU A 105 17.12 19.41 -0.92
C GLU A 105 17.25 20.37 -2.10
N ASN A 106 18.37 20.31 -2.81
CA ASN A 106 18.59 21.10 -4.02
C ASN A 106 17.60 20.71 -5.14
N VAL A 107 17.35 19.41 -5.35
CA VAL A 107 16.38 18.96 -6.35
C VAL A 107 14.96 19.40 -5.98
N LEU A 108 14.54 19.27 -4.73
CA LEU A 108 13.21 19.70 -4.29
C LEU A 108 13.00 21.20 -4.53
N LYS A 109 14.01 22.03 -4.20
CA LYS A 109 13.94 23.49 -4.30
C LYS A 109 14.09 24.02 -5.74
N ARG A 110 14.91 23.36 -6.58
CA ARG A 110 15.37 23.92 -7.87
C ARG A 110 15.25 22.98 -9.08
N GLY A 111 14.78 21.75 -8.86
CA GLY A 111 14.60 20.75 -9.91
C GLY A 111 13.46 21.08 -10.87
N LYS A 112 13.20 20.16 -11.79
CA LYS A 112 12.03 20.15 -12.69
C LYS A 112 10.97 19.18 -12.15
N ALA A 113 9.81 19.16 -12.79
CA ALA A 113 8.67 18.38 -12.32
C ALA A 113 9.00 16.91 -12.04
N GLN A 114 9.76 16.25 -12.92
CA GLN A 114 10.07 14.84 -12.80
C GLN A 114 11.08 14.54 -11.68
N ASP A 115 12.21 15.24 -11.62
CA ASP A 115 13.21 15.03 -10.55
C ASP A 115 12.72 15.53 -9.19
N GLN A 116 11.89 16.59 -9.13
CA GLN A 116 11.21 16.97 -7.89
C GLN A 116 10.30 15.86 -7.36
N THR A 117 9.49 15.26 -8.24
CA THR A 117 8.61 14.14 -7.87
C THR A 117 9.41 12.96 -7.37
N LEU A 118 10.44 12.55 -8.11
CA LEU A 118 11.31 11.43 -7.73
C LEU A 118 12.07 11.70 -6.42
N ALA A 119 12.51 12.94 -6.17
CA ALA A 119 13.19 13.30 -4.92
C ALA A 119 12.25 13.18 -3.71
N ALA A 120 11.00 13.64 -3.83
CA ALA A 120 10.02 13.49 -2.76
C ALA A 120 9.61 12.01 -2.53
N GLU A 121 9.45 11.22 -3.59
CA GLU A 121 9.24 9.76 -3.46
C GLU A 121 10.44 9.07 -2.81
N CYS A 122 11.66 9.43 -3.22
CA CYS A 122 12.88 8.88 -2.66
C CYS A 122 13.00 9.16 -1.16
N LEU A 123 12.62 10.36 -0.70
CA LEU A 123 12.57 10.66 0.72
C LEU A 123 11.55 9.81 1.47
N ALA A 124 10.35 9.62 0.92
CA ALA A 124 9.32 8.81 1.57
C ALA A 124 9.77 7.34 1.76
N VAL A 125 10.47 6.77 0.77
CA VAL A 125 11.01 5.40 0.86
C VAL A 125 12.26 5.36 1.75
N PHE A 126 13.16 6.34 1.63
CA PHE A 126 14.36 6.44 2.46
C PHE A 126 14.02 6.55 3.95
N ALA A 127 12.87 7.13 4.29
CA ALA A 127 12.42 7.21 5.68
C ALA A 127 12.31 5.83 6.37
N LEU A 128 12.09 4.75 5.60
CA LEU A 128 12.06 3.37 6.08
C LEU A 128 13.46 2.71 6.14
N GLN A 129 14.52 3.41 5.74
CA GLN A 129 15.90 2.91 5.73
C GLN A 129 16.72 3.40 6.92
N PHE A 130 16.18 4.35 7.69
CA PHE A 130 16.89 5.12 8.69
C PHE A 130 16.23 4.95 10.05
N ASP A 131 17.01 4.92 11.12
CA ASP A 131 16.45 4.72 12.46
C ASP A 131 15.51 5.86 12.91
N SER A 132 14.71 5.57 13.92
CA SER A 132 13.70 6.49 14.45
C SER A 132 14.26 7.71 15.18
N GLN A 133 15.53 7.70 15.59
CA GLN A 133 16.15 8.86 16.25
C GLN A 133 16.55 9.91 15.20
N ASN A 134 17.15 9.44 14.11
CA ASN A 134 17.65 10.30 13.05
C ASN A 134 16.58 10.76 12.07
N ILE A 135 15.44 10.06 12.00
CA ILE A 135 14.33 10.45 11.14
C ILE A 135 13.69 11.78 11.56
N VAL A 136 13.81 12.17 12.84
CA VAL A 136 13.31 13.46 13.36
C VAL A 136 14.05 14.64 12.74
N GLU A 137 15.38 14.58 12.70
CA GLU A 137 16.21 15.64 12.10
C GLU A 137 15.97 15.74 10.58
N CYS A 138 15.85 14.59 9.91
CA CYS A 138 15.47 14.53 8.51
C CYS A 138 14.11 15.21 8.28
N TYR A 139 13.12 14.91 9.12
CA TYR A 139 11.81 15.51 8.99
C TYR A 139 11.87 17.03 9.17
N ALA A 140 12.56 17.52 10.21
CA ALA A 140 12.73 18.95 10.46
C ALA A 140 13.39 19.67 9.27
N ARG A 141 14.40 19.04 8.64
CA ARG A 141 15.09 19.60 7.46
C ARG A 141 14.18 19.75 6.25
N PHE A 142 13.36 18.74 5.94
CA PHE A 142 12.57 18.70 4.71
C PHE A 142 11.14 19.23 4.86
N LEU A 143 10.62 19.32 6.08
CA LEU A 143 9.28 19.80 6.35
C LEU A 143 8.95 21.15 5.67
N PRO A 144 9.79 22.21 5.75
CA PRO A 144 9.45 23.51 5.15
C PRO A 144 9.30 23.45 3.62
N VAL A 145 10.15 22.70 2.93
CA VAL A 145 10.11 22.60 1.46
C VAL A 145 8.95 21.73 1.00
N LEU A 146 8.68 20.62 1.69
CA LEU A 146 7.58 19.71 1.35
C LEU A 146 6.21 20.33 1.66
N ASP A 147 6.05 21.00 2.81
CA ASP A 147 4.78 21.67 3.18
C ASP A 147 4.47 22.84 2.24
N THR A 148 5.49 23.63 1.89
CA THR A 148 5.34 24.71 0.89
C THR A 148 4.90 24.14 -0.46
N ALA A 149 5.56 23.08 -0.94
CA ALA A 149 5.22 22.45 -2.21
C ALA A 149 3.80 21.83 -2.20
N LEU A 150 3.39 21.20 -1.10
CA LEU A 150 2.04 20.65 -0.94
C LEU A 150 0.95 21.72 -1.15
N ARG A 151 1.18 22.92 -0.60
CA ARG A 151 0.24 24.06 -0.65
C ARG A 151 0.32 24.88 -1.95
N ASP A 152 1.41 24.75 -2.72
CA ASP A 152 1.59 25.48 -3.96
C ASP A 152 0.66 24.92 -5.07
N VAL A 153 -0.40 25.66 -5.38
CA VAL A 153 -1.36 25.29 -6.44
C VAL A 153 -0.76 25.31 -7.84
N THR A 154 0.39 25.96 -8.03
CA THR A 154 1.11 26.01 -9.31
C THR A 154 2.06 24.84 -9.51
N ALA A 155 2.40 24.13 -8.43
CA ALA A 155 3.26 22.96 -8.50
C ALA A 155 2.55 21.75 -9.17
N PRO A 156 3.29 20.90 -9.91
CA PRO A 156 2.73 19.72 -10.56
C PRO A 156 2.04 18.77 -9.56
N CYS A 157 0.86 18.23 -9.92
CA CYS A 157 0.09 17.35 -9.04
C CYS A 157 0.86 16.10 -8.59
N ALA A 158 1.68 15.51 -9.46
CA ALA A 158 2.52 14.35 -9.11
C ALA A 158 3.54 14.70 -8.02
N PHE A 159 4.18 15.87 -8.12
CA PHE A 159 5.13 16.33 -7.12
C PHE A 159 4.43 16.60 -5.78
N ARG A 160 3.28 17.28 -5.81
CA ARG A 160 2.48 17.55 -4.61
C ARG A 160 1.99 16.26 -3.93
N ALA A 161 1.64 15.24 -4.71
CA ALA A 161 1.29 13.91 -4.20
C ALA A 161 2.48 13.21 -3.54
N ALA A 162 3.66 13.27 -4.14
CA ALA A 162 4.87 12.74 -3.52
C ALA A 162 5.21 13.47 -2.21
N CYS A 163 5.03 14.80 -2.16
CA CYS A 163 5.19 15.58 -0.93
C CYS A 163 4.18 15.19 0.16
N SER A 164 2.90 14.96 -0.19
CA SER A 164 1.89 14.55 0.80
C SER A 164 2.22 13.19 1.42
N VAL A 165 2.75 12.26 0.62
CA VAL A 165 3.18 10.94 1.10
C VAL A 165 4.42 11.09 1.99
N ALA A 166 5.45 11.80 1.53
CA ALA A 166 6.67 12.01 2.32
C ALA A 166 6.37 12.65 3.69
N LEU A 167 5.59 13.73 3.72
CA LEU A 167 5.20 14.39 4.97
C LEU A 167 4.47 13.46 5.94
N ALA A 168 3.53 12.66 5.42
CA ALA A 168 2.77 11.73 6.26
C ALA A 168 3.64 10.58 6.79
N VAL A 169 4.53 10.03 5.96
CA VAL A 169 5.46 8.97 6.38
C VAL A 169 6.45 9.47 7.42
N PHE A 170 7.05 10.65 7.22
CA PHE A 170 7.93 11.23 8.24
C PHE A 170 7.19 11.49 9.55
N GLN A 171 6.01 12.09 9.51
CA GLN A 171 5.20 12.35 10.71
C GLN A 171 4.81 11.04 11.42
N PHE A 172 4.51 9.99 10.67
CA PHE A 172 4.17 8.68 11.20
C PHE A 172 5.37 8.03 11.92
N LEU A 173 6.55 8.03 11.29
CA LEU A 173 7.75 7.39 11.86
C LEU A 173 8.37 8.19 13.00
N THR A 174 8.27 9.51 12.98
CA THR A 174 8.73 10.37 14.09
C THR A 174 7.81 10.32 15.31
N GLY A 175 6.54 9.94 15.13
CA GLY A 175 5.54 9.99 16.18
C GLY A 175 5.22 11.43 16.60
N HIS A 176 5.84 11.90 17.68
CA HIS A 176 5.67 13.28 18.13
C HIS A 176 6.70 14.20 17.47
N CYS A 177 6.22 15.19 16.70
CA CYS A 177 7.04 16.24 16.12
C CYS A 177 6.72 17.57 16.80
N GLU A 178 7.72 18.23 17.38
CA GLU A 178 7.55 19.54 18.04
C GLU A 178 7.23 20.66 17.04
N PHE A 179 7.61 20.48 15.77
CA PHE A 179 7.53 21.54 14.75
C PHE A 179 6.16 21.63 14.08
N VAL A 180 5.45 20.51 13.91
CA VAL A 180 4.12 20.44 13.28
C VAL A 180 3.26 19.40 13.99
N ALA A 181 2.06 19.81 14.39
CA ALA A 181 1.07 18.88 14.91
C ALA A 181 0.49 18.05 13.74
N PRO A 182 0.31 16.72 13.90
CA PRO A 182 -0.31 15.86 12.88
C PRO A 182 -1.64 16.43 12.36
N LYS A 183 -2.44 17.02 13.26
CA LYS A 183 -3.74 17.62 12.94
C LYS A 183 -3.65 18.81 11.97
N ASP A 184 -2.56 19.56 11.94
CA ASP A 184 -2.41 20.69 11.01
C ASP A 184 -2.04 20.23 9.61
N LEU A 185 -1.22 19.18 9.50
CA LEU A 185 -0.99 18.49 8.24
C LEU A 185 -2.29 17.82 7.73
N MET A 186 -3.06 17.18 8.61
CA MET A 186 -4.36 16.58 8.26
C MET A 186 -5.33 17.61 7.67
N LYS A 187 -5.48 18.80 8.27
CA LYS A 187 -6.31 19.89 7.71
C LYS A 187 -5.86 20.29 6.30
N SER A 188 -4.55 20.30 6.08
CA SER A 188 -3.96 20.68 4.79
C SER A 188 -4.25 19.61 3.72
N LEU A 189 -4.10 18.33 4.06
CA LEU A 189 -4.49 17.20 3.21
C LEU A 189 -5.99 17.18 2.93
N GLU A 190 -6.81 17.46 3.94
CA GLU A 190 -8.26 17.54 3.80
C GLU A 190 -8.70 18.63 2.83
N SER A 191 -8.04 19.79 2.86
CA SER A 191 -8.31 20.85 1.89
C SER A 191 -8.05 20.43 0.44
N VAL A 192 -7.12 19.50 0.21
CA VAL A 192 -6.80 18.94 -1.11
C VAL A 192 -7.91 18.00 -1.57
N PHE A 193 -8.16 16.91 -0.85
CA PHE A 193 -9.09 15.88 -1.34
C PHE A 193 -10.56 16.32 -1.29
N ARG A 194 -10.91 17.36 -0.53
CA ARG A 194 -12.23 18.01 -0.63
C ARG A 194 -12.55 18.51 -2.03
N GLY A 195 -11.55 18.75 -2.89
CA GLY A 195 -11.75 19.03 -4.31
C GLY A 195 -12.44 17.91 -5.10
N SER A 196 -12.48 16.68 -4.57
CA SER A 196 -13.21 15.54 -5.15
C SER A 196 -14.65 15.38 -4.60
N CYS A 197 -15.07 16.21 -3.64
CA CYS A 197 -16.43 16.17 -3.11
C CYS A 197 -17.45 16.63 -4.16
N LEU A 198 -18.71 16.25 -3.93
CA LEU A 198 -19.84 16.70 -4.72
C LEU A 198 -19.95 18.21 -4.63
N LYS A 199 -20.30 18.84 -5.75
CA LYS A 199 -20.57 20.27 -5.82
C LYS A 199 -21.93 20.58 -5.20
N GLY A 200 -22.26 21.86 -5.03
CA GLY A 200 -23.55 22.29 -4.47
C GLY A 200 -24.79 21.86 -5.26
N ASP A 201 -24.62 21.39 -6.50
CA ASP A 201 -25.67 20.80 -7.34
C ASP A 201 -25.77 19.27 -7.21
N GLY A 202 -25.03 18.67 -6.27
CA GLY A 202 -24.99 17.22 -6.02
C GLY A 202 -24.17 16.43 -7.05
N LYS A 203 -23.51 17.08 -8.01
CA LYS A 203 -22.73 16.38 -9.05
C LYS A 203 -21.27 16.24 -8.67
N ALA A 204 -20.67 15.11 -9.07
CA ALA A 204 -19.25 14.89 -8.94
C ALA A 204 -18.45 15.83 -9.87
N PRO A 205 -17.32 16.39 -9.42
CA PRO A 205 -16.45 17.18 -10.27
C PRO A 205 -15.81 16.30 -11.34
N VAL A 206 -15.58 16.88 -12.52
CA VAL A 206 -14.75 16.28 -13.56
C VAL A 206 -13.33 16.79 -13.34
N LEU A 207 -12.45 15.88 -12.93
CA LEU A 207 -11.06 16.18 -12.59
C LEU A 207 -10.12 15.50 -13.57
N ASP A 208 -8.98 16.13 -13.81
CA ASP A 208 -7.86 15.49 -14.51
C ASP A 208 -7.40 14.23 -13.74
N PRO A 209 -6.95 13.16 -14.42
CA PRO A 209 -6.47 11.95 -13.75
C PRO A 209 -5.34 12.19 -12.75
N LEU A 210 -4.40 13.11 -13.03
CA LEU A 210 -3.29 13.43 -12.13
C LEU A 210 -3.77 14.18 -10.87
N VAL A 211 -4.77 15.05 -11.03
CA VAL A 211 -5.43 15.72 -9.90
C VAL A 211 -6.15 14.70 -9.03
N SER A 212 -6.88 13.77 -9.66
CA SER A 212 -7.59 12.70 -8.95
C SER A 212 -6.61 11.80 -8.18
N ALA A 213 -5.49 11.42 -8.79
CA ALA A 213 -4.44 10.63 -8.15
C ALA A 213 -3.85 11.37 -6.94
N PHE A 214 -3.57 12.68 -7.08
CA PHE A 214 -3.10 13.49 -5.95
C PHE A 214 -4.13 13.53 -4.81
N HIS A 215 -5.41 13.70 -5.11
CA HIS A 215 -6.45 13.68 -4.07
C HIS A 215 -6.53 12.32 -3.35
N VAL A 216 -6.37 11.21 -4.09
CA VAL A 216 -6.31 9.85 -3.49
C VAL A 216 -5.10 9.71 -2.58
N SER A 217 -3.91 10.17 -3.02
CA SER A 217 -2.70 10.18 -2.19
C SER A 217 -2.88 11.04 -0.94
N ALA A 218 -3.52 12.21 -1.04
CA ALA A 218 -3.79 13.07 0.10
C ALA A 218 -4.74 12.42 1.12
N LEU A 219 -5.77 11.70 0.65
CA LEU A 219 -6.69 10.96 1.53
C LEU A 219 -5.98 9.77 2.22
N ARG A 220 -5.11 9.05 1.49
CA ARG A 220 -4.27 7.99 2.09
C ARG A 220 -3.31 8.57 3.12
N SER A 221 -2.62 9.67 2.82
CA SER A 221 -1.78 10.38 3.78
C SER A 221 -2.56 10.81 5.02
N TRP A 222 -3.81 11.28 4.87
CA TRP A 222 -4.67 11.61 6.01
C TRP A 222 -4.99 10.38 6.85
N GLY A 223 -5.29 9.25 6.21
CA GLY A 223 -5.53 7.96 6.88
C GLY A 223 -4.35 7.51 7.73
N LEU A 224 -3.12 7.63 7.20
CA LEU A 224 -1.90 7.30 7.94
C LEU A 224 -1.73 8.18 9.17
N LEU A 225 -1.98 9.48 9.06
CA LEU A 225 -1.92 10.37 10.22
C LEU A 225 -3.04 10.08 11.24
N TYR A 226 -4.20 9.63 10.76
CA TYR A 226 -5.31 9.24 11.63
C TYR A 226 -4.97 8.03 12.49
N THR A 227 -4.17 7.07 12.02
CA THR A 227 -3.73 5.93 12.86
C THR A 227 -2.79 6.36 14.00
N LEU A 228 -2.09 7.48 13.83
CA LEU A 228 -1.15 8.03 14.82
C LEU A 228 -1.82 8.84 15.94
N LEU A 229 -3.04 9.36 15.74
CA LEU A 229 -3.66 10.25 16.74
C LEU A 229 -3.82 9.55 18.09
N ALA A 230 -3.92 10.29 19.18
CA ALA A 230 -4.28 9.69 20.48
C ALA A 230 -5.76 9.26 20.51
N SER A 231 -6.12 8.29 21.35
CA SER A 231 -7.47 7.74 21.45
C SER A 231 -8.57 8.78 21.70
N TYR A 232 -8.26 9.84 22.46
CA TYR A 232 -9.21 10.93 22.73
C TYR A 232 -9.51 11.80 21.49
N ASP A 233 -8.59 11.85 20.51
CA ASP A 233 -8.77 12.59 19.26
C ASP A 233 -9.48 11.74 18.18
N ALA A 234 -9.39 10.40 18.26
CA ALA A 234 -9.92 9.48 17.25
C ALA A 234 -11.43 9.68 17.00
N GLY A 235 -12.24 9.68 18.07
CA GLY A 235 -13.69 9.91 18.01
C GLY A 235 -14.08 11.21 17.31
N PRO A 236 -13.66 12.39 17.85
CA PRO A 236 -14.00 13.69 17.28
C PRO A 236 -13.48 13.87 15.85
N VAL A 237 -12.21 13.55 15.57
CA VAL A 237 -11.59 13.77 14.26
C VAL A 237 -12.18 12.85 13.20
N GLY A 238 -12.35 11.56 13.53
CA GLY A 238 -12.94 10.58 12.61
C GLY A 238 -14.39 10.91 12.28
N THR A 239 -15.20 11.23 13.31
CA THR A 239 -16.61 11.60 13.10
C THR A 239 -16.77 12.86 12.26
N ALA A 240 -15.87 13.84 12.42
CA ALA A 240 -15.88 15.08 11.64
C ALA A 240 -15.57 14.86 10.14
N LEU A 241 -14.79 13.83 9.78
CA LEU A 241 -14.48 13.52 8.39
C LEU A 241 -15.61 12.76 7.67
N LEU A 242 -16.47 12.02 8.39
CA LEU A 242 -17.50 11.16 7.78
C LEU A 242 -18.38 11.82 6.70
N PRO A 243 -18.82 13.09 6.82
CA PRO A 243 -19.55 13.77 5.74
C PRO A 243 -18.74 13.90 4.45
N VAL A 244 -17.45 14.16 4.59
CA VAL A 244 -16.52 14.26 3.45
C VAL A 244 -16.37 12.88 2.81
N VAL A 245 -16.15 11.84 3.61
CA VAL A 245 -16.10 10.44 3.14
C VAL A 245 -17.36 10.06 2.36
N ILE A 246 -18.55 10.35 2.89
CA ILE A 246 -19.83 10.12 2.22
C ILE A 246 -19.91 10.82 0.87
N SER A 247 -19.38 12.05 0.78
CA SER A 247 -19.31 12.76 -0.49
C SER A 247 -18.32 12.12 -1.47
N LEU A 248 -17.16 11.65 -1.00
CA LEU A 248 -16.11 11.05 -1.83
C LEU A 248 -16.54 9.68 -2.39
N LEU A 249 -17.31 8.89 -1.63
CA LEU A 249 -17.92 7.63 -2.09
C LEU A 249 -18.81 7.80 -3.33
N GLN A 250 -19.30 9.01 -3.59
CA GLN A 250 -20.18 9.34 -4.71
C GLN A 250 -19.44 9.95 -5.92
N CYS A 251 -18.13 10.22 -5.81
CA CYS A 251 -17.32 10.79 -6.90
C CYS A 251 -17.17 9.82 -8.09
N THR A 252 -16.63 10.20 -9.24
CA THR A 252 -16.53 9.27 -10.41
C THR A 252 -15.33 8.31 -10.35
N ASN A 253 -14.25 8.69 -9.67
CA ASN A 253 -12.99 7.97 -9.61
C ASN A 253 -13.08 6.75 -8.67
N VAL A 254 -12.71 5.56 -9.15
CA VAL A 254 -12.87 4.31 -8.39
C VAL A 254 -11.85 4.19 -7.26
N ASP A 255 -10.61 4.63 -7.46
CA ASP A 255 -9.58 4.62 -6.41
C ASP A 255 -9.97 5.52 -5.23
N MET A 256 -10.54 6.70 -5.51
CA MET A 256 -11.07 7.60 -4.50
C MET A 256 -12.23 6.98 -3.73
N ARG A 257 -13.15 6.28 -4.41
CA ARG A 257 -14.24 5.57 -3.73
C ARG A 257 -13.71 4.49 -2.80
N ILE A 258 -12.84 3.62 -3.30
CA ILE A 258 -12.24 2.54 -2.52
C ILE A 258 -11.49 3.12 -1.33
N MET A 259 -10.66 4.15 -1.56
CA MET A 259 -9.91 4.79 -0.48
C MET A 259 -10.82 5.43 0.57
N ALA A 260 -11.89 6.13 0.15
CA ALA A 260 -12.86 6.69 1.09
C ALA A 260 -13.56 5.60 1.92
N GLY A 261 -13.85 4.44 1.31
CA GLY A 261 -14.41 3.30 2.02
C GLY A 261 -13.45 2.70 3.05
N GLU A 262 -12.18 2.53 2.69
CA GLU A 262 -11.10 2.08 3.59
C GLU A 262 -10.91 3.06 4.76
N ILE A 263 -10.88 4.38 4.50
CA ILE A 263 -10.83 5.40 5.55
C ILE A 263 -12.07 5.34 6.45
N ALA A 264 -13.26 5.07 5.90
CA ALA A 264 -14.45 4.86 6.71
C ALA A 264 -14.29 3.66 7.65
N ALA A 265 -13.84 2.52 7.12
CA ALA A 265 -13.60 1.31 7.92
C ALA A 265 -12.58 1.57 9.04
N LEU A 266 -11.46 2.23 8.72
CA LEU A 266 -10.44 2.63 9.68
C LEU A 266 -11.01 3.54 10.79
N ILE A 267 -11.83 4.52 10.44
CA ILE A 267 -12.49 5.39 11.43
C ILE A 267 -13.39 4.58 12.36
N TYR A 268 -14.25 3.71 11.82
CA TYR A 268 -15.18 2.92 12.62
C TYR A 268 -14.49 1.87 13.50
N GLU A 269 -13.51 1.14 12.96
CA GLU A 269 -12.70 0.20 13.73
C GLU A 269 -12.08 0.92 14.91
N ARG A 270 -11.41 2.05 14.65
CA ARG A 270 -10.66 2.76 15.67
C ARG A 270 -11.56 3.35 16.77
N ILE A 271 -12.66 4.01 16.40
CA ILE A 271 -13.60 4.57 17.39
C ILE A 271 -14.21 3.45 18.23
N ARG A 272 -14.54 2.30 17.63
CA ARG A 272 -15.13 1.19 18.37
C ARG A 272 -14.15 0.45 19.26
N ALA A 273 -12.90 0.33 18.83
CA ALA A 273 -11.85 -0.30 19.64
C ALA A 273 -11.44 0.57 20.85
N GLU A 274 -11.38 1.89 20.68
CA GLU A 274 -10.74 2.78 21.67
C GLU A 274 -11.71 3.69 22.43
N VAL A 275 -12.93 3.94 21.93
CA VAL A 275 -13.84 4.98 22.46
C VAL A 275 -15.22 4.42 22.81
N ASP A 276 -15.92 3.81 21.86
CA ASP A 276 -17.28 3.28 22.03
C ASP A 276 -17.51 2.08 21.10
N GLU A 277 -17.47 0.86 21.65
CA GLU A 277 -17.68 -0.41 20.93
C GLU A 277 -18.96 -0.44 20.08
N ARG A 278 -19.99 0.31 20.47
CA ARG A 278 -21.30 0.35 19.79
C ARG A 278 -21.46 1.57 18.89
N PHE A 279 -20.39 2.29 18.61
CA PHE A 279 -20.43 3.51 17.84
C PHE A 279 -21.04 3.28 16.46
N LYS A 280 -22.13 4.02 16.22
CA LYS A 280 -22.71 4.23 14.90
C LYS A 280 -22.48 5.67 14.45
N GLY A 281 -22.66 6.62 15.36
CA GLY A 281 -22.57 8.04 15.03
C GLY A 281 -23.73 8.51 14.12
N PRO A 282 -23.76 9.81 13.81
CA PRO A 282 -24.88 10.43 13.09
C PRO A 282 -24.97 10.04 11.60
N TYR A 283 -23.85 9.61 11.01
CA TYR A 283 -23.75 9.35 9.56
C TYR A 283 -23.84 7.87 9.17
N TYR A 284 -24.09 6.97 10.14
CA TYR A 284 -24.07 5.52 9.95
C TYR A 284 -24.98 5.04 8.83
N THR A 285 -26.25 5.44 8.87
CA THR A 285 -27.27 4.95 7.96
C THR A 285 -26.95 5.31 6.51
N ASP A 286 -26.53 6.56 6.28
CA ASP A 286 -26.18 7.03 4.94
C ASP A 286 -24.90 6.37 4.41
N LEU A 287 -23.89 6.21 5.26
CA LEU A 287 -22.67 5.52 4.91
C LEU A 287 -22.97 4.06 4.51
N VAL A 288 -23.65 3.30 5.37
CA VAL A 288 -23.96 1.89 5.11
C VAL A 288 -24.80 1.73 3.84
N ARG A 289 -25.77 2.62 3.60
CA ARG A 289 -26.53 2.63 2.34
C ARG A 289 -25.60 2.77 1.13
N LEU A 290 -24.70 3.75 1.13
CA LEU A 290 -23.77 3.99 0.03
C LEU A 290 -22.77 2.83 -0.17
N LEU A 291 -22.24 2.25 0.91
CA LEU A 291 -21.35 1.10 0.83
C LEU A 291 -22.05 -0.10 0.16
N ASN A 292 -23.31 -0.38 0.51
CA ASN A 292 -24.11 -1.44 -0.10
C ASN A 292 -24.40 -1.19 -1.59
N GLU A 293 -24.70 0.05 -1.96
CA GLU A 293 -24.86 0.44 -3.37
C GLU A 293 -23.58 0.19 -4.17
N LEU A 294 -22.42 0.55 -3.62
CA LEU A 294 -21.12 0.35 -4.28
C LEU A 294 -20.69 -1.12 -4.35
N ALA A 295 -21.10 -1.95 -3.38
CA ALA A 295 -20.87 -3.40 -3.35
C ALA A 295 -21.62 -4.15 -4.46
N THR A 296 -22.73 -3.58 -4.95
CA THR A 296 -23.59 -4.19 -5.99
C THR A 296 -23.56 -3.43 -7.32
N ASP A 297 -22.78 -2.35 -7.41
CA ASP A 297 -22.76 -1.44 -8.56
C ASP A 297 -22.46 -2.15 -9.89
N GLY A 298 -23.44 -2.08 -10.80
CA GLY A 298 -23.41 -2.67 -12.13
C GLY A 298 -23.18 -1.66 -13.26
N THR A 299 -22.90 -0.39 -12.96
CA THR A 299 -22.93 0.70 -13.93
C THR A 299 -21.96 0.47 -15.11
N LYS A 300 -22.51 0.34 -16.33
CA LYS A 300 -21.73 -0.02 -17.52
C LYS A 300 -20.78 1.08 -18.03
N SER A 301 -20.86 2.29 -17.49
CA SER A 301 -19.98 3.41 -17.83
C SER A 301 -18.53 3.24 -17.36
N ARG A 302 -18.26 2.34 -16.39
CA ARG A 302 -16.91 2.02 -15.93
C ARG A 302 -16.31 0.82 -16.65
N SER A 303 -15.00 0.59 -16.53
CA SER A 303 -14.39 -0.63 -17.09
C SER A 303 -14.88 -1.88 -16.35
N LYS A 304 -14.73 -3.06 -16.98
CA LYS A 304 -15.08 -4.33 -16.32
C LYS A 304 -14.17 -4.63 -15.13
N VAL A 305 -12.89 -4.25 -15.23
CA VAL A 305 -11.88 -4.43 -14.20
C VAL A 305 -12.23 -3.57 -12.99
N ASP A 306 -12.46 -2.27 -13.19
CA ASP A 306 -12.79 -1.35 -12.09
C ASP A 306 -14.06 -1.76 -11.37
N ARG A 307 -15.10 -2.14 -12.12
CA ARG A 307 -16.34 -2.64 -11.53
C ARG A 307 -16.13 -3.88 -10.66
N LYS A 308 -15.26 -4.80 -11.09
CA LYS A 308 -14.96 -6.03 -10.34
C LYS A 308 -14.21 -5.67 -9.06
N ARG A 309 -13.17 -4.84 -9.17
CA ARG A 309 -12.35 -4.38 -8.04
C ARG A 309 -13.20 -3.62 -7.02
N GLN A 310 -13.96 -2.61 -7.45
CA GLN A 310 -14.88 -1.86 -6.59
C GLN A 310 -15.83 -2.79 -5.82
N ARG A 311 -16.57 -3.67 -6.51
CA ARG A 311 -17.51 -4.58 -5.83
C ARG A 311 -16.83 -5.57 -4.89
N GLN A 312 -15.57 -5.96 -5.17
CA GLN A 312 -14.83 -6.81 -4.23
C GLN A 312 -14.56 -6.04 -2.94
N SER A 313 -13.89 -4.88 -3.05
CA SER A 313 -13.54 -4.04 -1.90
C SER A 313 -14.77 -3.66 -1.08
N PHE A 314 -15.85 -3.21 -1.72
CA PHE A 314 -17.03 -2.76 -0.97
C PHE A 314 -17.82 -3.89 -0.30
N ARG A 315 -17.72 -5.14 -0.76
CA ARG A 315 -18.34 -6.26 -0.04
C ARG A 315 -17.65 -6.51 1.30
N GLU A 316 -16.33 -6.40 1.34
CA GLU A 316 -15.53 -6.51 2.56
C GLU A 316 -15.79 -5.30 3.47
N LEU A 317 -15.73 -4.07 2.92
CA LEU A 317 -15.93 -2.84 3.69
C LEU A 317 -17.33 -2.72 4.32
N VAL A 318 -18.38 -3.23 3.66
CA VAL A 318 -19.73 -3.30 4.26
C VAL A 318 -19.69 -4.14 5.53
N ASP A 319 -19.08 -5.32 5.48
CA ASP A 319 -19.00 -6.24 6.63
C ASP A 319 -18.19 -5.61 7.77
N THR A 320 -17.05 -5.01 7.45
CA THR A 320 -16.19 -4.32 8.42
C THR A 320 -16.90 -3.17 9.14
N VAL A 321 -17.59 -2.29 8.40
CA VAL A 321 -18.30 -1.15 8.99
C VAL A 321 -19.55 -1.58 9.78
N THR A 322 -20.23 -2.66 9.38
CA THR A 322 -21.52 -3.06 10.00
C THR A 322 -21.37 -4.07 11.15
N HIS A 323 -20.40 -4.97 11.05
CA HIS A 323 -20.28 -6.14 11.91
C HIS A 323 -18.96 -6.22 12.68
N LEU A 324 -18.07 -5.23 12.54
CA LEU A 324 -16.71 -5.26 13.11
C LEU A 324 -15.88 -6.47 12.61
N GLY A 325 -16.33 -7.12 11.52
CA GLY A 325 -15.61 -8.20 10.89
C GLY A 325 -14.60 -7.65 9.90
N THR A 326 -13.33 -7.57 10.30
CA THR A 326 -12.24 -7.50 9.33
C THR A 326 -11.89 -8.94 8.95
N VAL A 327 -11.85 -9.23 7.64
CA VAL A 327 -11.46 -10.57 7.18
C VAL A 327 -9.98 -10.74 7.46
N GLU A 328 -9.62 -11.72 8.29
CA GLU A 328 -8.22 -12.08 8.50
C GLU A 328 -7.59 -12.53 7.18
N THR A 329 -6.54 -11.83 6.76
CA THR A 329 -5.77 -12.15 5.55
C THR A 329 -4.37 -12.58 5.94
N THR A 330 -3.87 -13.65 5.30
CA THR A 330 -2.51 -14.14 5.54
C THR A 330 -1.60 -13.87 4.35
N VAL A 331 -0.43 -13.29 4.60
CA VAL A 331 0.63 -13.04 3.62
C VAL A 331 1.85 -13.88 3.97
N ASN A 332 2.21 -14.82 3.10
CA ASN A 332 3.44 -15.61 3.27
C ASN A 332 4.64 -14.82 2.73
N PHE A 333 5.73 -14.74 3.50
CA PHE A 333 6.95 -14.02 3.10
C PHE A 333 8.21 -14.85 3.41
N GLY A 334 8.36 -15.99 2.72
CA GLY A 334 9.47 -16.92 2.95
C GLY A 334 9.12 -17.95 4.02
N SER A 335 9.83 -17.95 5.14
CA SER A 335 9.57 -18.88 6.26
C SER A 335 8.52 -18.40 7.25
N GLU A 336 8.12 -17.14 7.15
CA GLU A 336 7.20 -16.48 8.08
C GLU A 336 5.87 -16.14 7.39
N VAL A 337 4.83 -15.91 8.19
CA VAL A 337 3.47 -15.56 7.75
C VAL A 337 3.02 -14.33 8.53
N LEU A 338 2.59 -13.30 7.80
CA LEU A 338 1.98 -12.10 8.35
C LEU A 338 0.48 -12.30 8.36
N VAL A 339 -0.15 -12.11 9.52
CA VAL A 339 -1.61 -12.13 9.65
C VAL A 339 -2.09 -10.69 9.77
N LEU A 340 -2.88 -10.24 8.81
CA LEU A 340 -3.55 -8.95 8.82
C LEU A 340 -4.93 -9.15 9.43
N ALA A 341 -5.13 -8.69 10.67
CA ALA A 341 -6.35 -8.94 11.43
C ALA A 341 -7.21 -7.68 11.63
N SER A 342 -6.62 -6.49 11.46
CA SER A 342 -7.30 -5.20 11.61
C SER A 342 -7.31 -4.38 10.31
N CYS A 343 -8.20 -3.38 10.21
CA CYS A 343 -8.19 -2.38 9.14
C CYS A 343 -6.88 -1.62 9.15
N THR A 344 -6.33 -1.37 10.34
CA THR A 344 -5.03 -0.71 10.52
C THR A 344 -3.91 -1.54 9.89
N ASP A 345 -3.87 -2.86 10.12
CA ASP A 345 -2.87 -3.77 9.53
C ASP A 345 -2.96 -3.78 8.00
N HIS A 346 -4.18 -3.94 7.48
CA HIS A 346 -4.42 -3.91 6.03
C HIS A 346 -4.00 -2.57 5.42
N PHE A 347 -4.33 -1.46 6.10
CA PHE A 347 -3.97 -0.12 5.66
C PHE A 347 -2.45 0.09 5.62
N TYR A 348 -1.71 -0.34 6.66
CA TYR A 348 -0.25 -0.28 6.69
C TYR A 348 0.37 -1.16 5.62
N TYR A 349 -0.14 -2.38 5.45
CA TYR A 349 0.35 -3.31 4.44
C TYR A 349 0.19 -2.73 3.03
N ASP A 350 -0.99 -2.20 2.69
CA ASP A 350 -1.25 -1.60 1.39
C ASP A 350 -0.39 -0.35 1.15
N LEU A 351 -0.20 0.49 2.17
CA LEU A 351 0.70 1.64 2.09
C LEU A 351 2.15 1.20 1.81
N LEU A 352 2.65 0.19 2.53
CA LEU A 352 4.01 -0.32 2.36
C LEU A 352 4.18 -1.01 1.01
N CYS A 353 3.18 -1.76 0.51
CA CYS A 353 3.18 -2.26 -0.87
C CYS A 353 3.29 -1.13 -1.89
N CYS A 354 2.65 0.02 -1.66
CA CYS A 354 2.78 1.18 -2.55
C CYS A 354 4.18 1.80 -2.50
N LEU A 355 4.78 1.90 -1.30
CA LEU A 355 6.10 2.50 -1.11
C LEU A 355 7.24 1.60 -1.61
N LEU A 356 7.25 0.34 -1.17
CA LEU A 356 8.32 -0.65 -1.33
C LEU A 356 8.18 -1.52 -2.59
N LYS A 357 6.97 -1.57 -3.17
CA LYS A 357 6.68 -2.33 -4.40
C LYS A 357 7.17 -3.79 -4.28
N GLY A 358 7.92 -4.26 -5.28
CA GLY A 358 8.43 -5.63 -5.32
C GLY A 358 9.40 -6.02 -4.20
N GLY A 359 9.89 -5.08 -3.40
CA GLY A 359 10.76 -5.38 -2.25
C GLY A 359 10.02 -5.57 -0.92
N MET A 360 8.69 -5.48 -0.90
CA MET A 360 7.89 -5.66 0.32
C MET A 360 8.26 -6.93 1.11
N THR A 361 8.43 -8.06 0.43
CA THR A 361 8.84 -9.34 1.05
C THR A 361 10.17 -9.22 1.78
N ARG A 362 11.19 -8.60 1.17
CA ARG A 362 12.50 -8.45 1.80
C ARG A 362 12.42 -7.53 3.02
N HIS A 363 11.65 -6.45 2.93
CA HIS A 363 11.45 -5.56 4.06
C HIS A 363 10.71 -6.21 5.22
N LEU A 364 9.71 -7.05 4.97
CA LEU A 364 9.09 -7.86 6.02
C LEU A 364 10.10 -8.82 6.68
N GLN A 365 11.09 -9.32 5.94
CA GLN A 365 12.11 -10.23 6.49
C GLN A 365 13.17 -9.50 7.30
N GLU A 366 13.63 -8.33 6.85
CA GLU A 366 14.89 -7.73 7.32
C GLU A 366 14.73 -6.36 8.00
N ASN A 367 13.74 -5.56 7.58
CA ASN A 367 13.63 -4.17 8.02
C ASN A 367 12.94 -4.09 9.40
N PHE A 368 13.71 -3.71 10.42
CA PHE A 368 13.23 -3.61 11.80
C PHE A 368 11.98 -2.71 11.92
N GLN A 369 11.96 -1.55 11.28
CA GLN A 369 10.81 -0.65 11.35
C GLN A 369 9.55 -1.28 10.75
N VAL A 370 9.69 -1.93 9.59
CA VAL A 370 8.55 -2.61 8.94
C VAL A 370 8.08 -3.81 9.78
N ARG A 371 9.01 -4.52 10.42
CA ARG A 371 8.67 -5.65 11.30
C ARG A 371 7.98 -5.20 12.58
N ASP A 372 8.42 -4.10 13.16
CA ASP A 372 7.82 -3.51 14.37
C ASP A 372 6.38 -3.05 14.11
N LEU A 373 6.06 -2.56 12.90
CA LEU A 373 4.69 -2.17 12.53
C LEU A 373 3.68 -3.32 12.57
N PHE A 374 4.15 -4.56 12.45
CA PHE A 374 3.32 -5.76 12.43
C PHE A 374 3.64 -6.73 13.58
N ASP A 375 4.39 -6.28 14.59
CA ASP A 375 4.81 -7.09 15.74
C ASP A 375 5.50 -8.43 15.34
N LEU A 376 6.26 -8.43 14.24
CA LEU A 376 6.94 -9.63 13.73
C LEU A 376 8.20 -10.01 14.53
N GLY A 377 8.64 -9.15 15.45
CA GLY A 377 9.87 -9.33 16.22
C GLY A 377 11.14 -9.22 15.36
N LEU A 378 12.26 -9.73 15.87
CA LEU A 378 13.56 -9.65 15.19
C LEU A 378 13.58 -10.50 13.90
N PRO A 379 14.35 -10.09 12.87
CA PRO A 379 14.59 -10.88 11.66
C PRO A 379 15.00 -12.31 11.98
N VAL A 380 14.34 -13.28 11.33
CA VAL A 380 14.61 -14.70 11.55
C VAL A 380 15.81 -15.14 10.71
N ILE A 381 16.86 -15.62 11.38
CA ILE A 381 18.00 -16.27 10.71
C ILE A 381 17.62 -17.72 10.41
N VAL A 382 17.31 -18.02 9.14
CA VAL A 382 16.96 -19.38 8.72
C VAL A 382 18.24 -20.23 8.58
N SER A 383 18.41 -21.22 9.45
CA SER A 383 19.49 -22.21 9.34
C SER A 383 19.21 -23.19 8.19
N HIS A 384 20.16 -23.29 7.24
CA HIS A 384 19.99 -24.04 5.98
C HIS A 384 20.57 -25.46 6.01
N SER A 385 20.36 -26.24 7.07
CA SER A 385 20.73 -27.66 7.05
C SER A 385 19.99 -28.42 5.92
N PRO A 386 20.69 -29.11 5.00
CA PRO A 386 20.05 -29.88 3.92
C PRO A 386 19.18 -31.04 4.42
N PHE A 387 19.42 -31.51 5.64
CA PHE A 387 18.65 -32.59 6.28
C PHE A 387 17.29 -32.09 6.77
N ASP A 388 17.25 -30.90 7.38
CA ASP A 388 16.02 -30.28 7.87
C ASP A 388 15.05 -29.95 6.72
N ARG A 389 15.60 -29.54 5.57
CA ARG A 389 14.80 -29.23 4.36
C ARG A 389 14.05 -30.45 3.80
N ARG A 390 14.62 -31.65 3.85
CA ARG A 390 13.95 -32.87 3.37
C ARG A 390 12.86 -33.33 4.34
N ALA A 391 13.16 -33.34 5.64
CA ALA A 391 12.19 -33.68 6.67
C ALA A 391 10.97 -32.73 6.67
N LEU A 392 11.19 -31.41 6.55
CA LEU A 392 10.10 -30.42 6.43
C LEU A 392 9.23 -30.64 5.18
N ARG A 393 9.83 -31.00 4.04
CA ARG A 393 9.10 -31.26 2.79
C ARG A 393 8.16 -32.46 2.92
N ASP A 394 8.65 -33.56 3.50
CA ASP A 394 7.85 -34.76 3.68
C ASP A 394 6.73 -34.55 4.71
N GLN A 395 7.02 -33.84 5.81
CA GLN A 395 6.00 -33.45 6.78
C GLN A 395 4.91 -32.56 6.16
N ARG A 396 5.30 -31.55 5.35
CA ARG A 396 4.35 -30.67 4.65
C ARG A 396 3.49 -31.44 3.65
N ARG A 397 4.09 -32.37 2.89
CA ARG A 397 3.36 -33.26 1.97
C ARG A 397 2.30 -34.08 2.72
N LEU A 398 2.67 -34.67 3.85
CA LEU A 398 1.73 -35.46 4.67
C LEU A 398 0.61 -34.59 5.26
N ALA A 399 0.93 -33.41 5.78
CA ALA A 399 -0.05 -32.46 6.29
C ALA A 399 -1.04 -32.00 5.20
N ASN A 400 -0.54 -31.71 3.99
CA ASN A 400 -1.38 -31.32 2.85
C ASN A 400 -2.28 -32.46 2.37
N LEU A 401 -1.77 -33.69 2.31
CA LEU A 401 -2.56 -34.88 1.97
C LEU A 401 -3.67 -35.11 3.01
N PHE A 402 -3.35 -34.97 4.30
CA PHE A 402 -4.32 -35.06 5.37
C PHE A 402 -5.40 -33.97 5.27
N ALA A 403 -5.01 -32.71 5.10
CA ALA A 403 -5.93 -31.59 4.93
C ALA A 403 -6.82 -31.74 3.69
N CYS A 404 -6.28 -32.24 2.58
CA CYS A 404 -7.03 -32.51 1.35
C CYS A 404 -8.09 -33.61 1.56
N LYS A 405 -7.71 -34.70 2.25
CA LYS A 405 -8.64 -35.79 2.61
C LYS A 405 -9.76 -35.28 3.53
N LEU A 406 -9.42 -34.49 4.55
CA LEU A 406 -10.39 -33.90 5.47
C LEU A 406 -11.35 -32.93 4.76
N ARG A 407 -10.84 -32.06 3.87
CA ARG A 407 -11.67 -31.17 3.02
C ARG A 407 -12.61 -31.96 2.13
N THR A 408 -12.13 -33.04 1.52
CA THR A 408 -12.94 -33.90 0.65
C THR A 408 -14.06 -34.58 1.42
N GLN A 409 -13.77 -35.11 2.61
CA GLN A 409 -14.76 -35.73 3.49
C GLN A 409 -15.82 -34.70 3.96
N LYS A 410 -15.39 -33.52 4.42
CA LYS A 410 -16.29 -32.46 4.89
C LYS A 410 -17.18 -31.90 3.76
N ARG A 411 -16.65 -31.81 2.54
CA ARG A 411 -17.42 -31.30 1.37
C ARG A 411 -18.25 -32.37 0.69
N GLY A 412 -17.96 -33.66 0.88
CA GLY A 412 -18.70 -34.77 0.30
C GLY A 412 -20.20 -34.70 0.60
N SER A 413 -20.57 -34.44 1.86
CA SER A 413 -21.97 -34.30 2.30
C SER A 413 -22.71 -33.10 1.68
N HIS A 414 -21.98 -32.08 1.20
CA HIS A 414 -22.55 -30.87 0.63
C HIS A 414 -22.56 -30.88 -0.91
N ARG A 415 -21.86 -31.82 -1.56
CA ARG A 415 -21.80 -31.92 -3.03
C ARG A 415 -23.12 -32.40 -3.64
N ASP A 416 -23.88 -33.21 -2.92
CA ASP A 416 -25.15 -33.76 -3.38
C ASP A 416 -26.36 -32.83 -3.16
N ARG A 417 -26.16 -31.62 -2.61
CA ARG A 417 -27.26 -30.65 -2.38
C ARG A 417 -27.94 -30.13 -3.65
N ARG A 418 -27.36 -30.36 -4.83
CA ARG A 418 -27.90 -29.95 -6.15
C ARG A 418 -28.06 -31.13 -7.11
N SER A 419 -27.91 -32.37 -6.65
CA SER A 419 -28.20 -33.53 -7.50
C SER A 419 -29.72 -33.67 -7.63
N ASN A 420 -30.22 -33.71 -8.87
CA ASN A 420 -31.61 -34.06 -9.13
C ASN A 420 -31.76 -35.56 -8.89
N VAL A 421 -32.02 -35.95 -7.65
CA VAL A 421 -32.35 -37.34 -7.31
C VAL A 421 -33.76 -37.61 -7.84
N VAL A 422 -33.83 -38.21 -9.03
CA VAL A 422 -35.07 -38.76 -9.58
C VAL A 422 -35.41 -40.00 -8.74
N HIS A 423 -36.37 -39.86 -7.82
CA HIS A 423 -37.01 -41.04 -7.23
C HIS A 423 -37.77 -41.76 -8.35
N GLN A 424 -37.17 -42.81 -8.91
CA GLN A 424 -37.94 -43.80 -9.64
C GLN A 424 -38.83 -44.49 -8.62
N GLY A 425 -40.14 -44.22 -8.71
CA GLY A 425 -41.16 -44.90 -7.94
C GLY A 425 -41.13 -46.39 -8.26
N ASP A 426 -41.26 -47.18 -7.20
CA ASP A 426 -41.44 -48.63 -7.24
C ASP A 426 -42.63 -48.99 -8.14
N TYR A 427 -42.41 -49.95 -9.05
CA TYR A 427 -43.47 -50.67 -9.77
C TYR A 427 -43.65 -52.06 -9.15
#